data_AF-A0A1D7QZS0-F1
#
_entry.id   AF-A0A1D7QZS0-F1
#
_cell.length_a   1.000
_cell.length_b   1.000
_cell.length_c   1.000
_cell.angle_alpha   90.00
_cell.angle_beta   90.00
_cell.angle_gamma   90.00
#
_symmetry.space_group_name_H-M   'P 1'
#
loop_
_entity.id
_entity.type
_entity.pdbx_description
1 polymer ?
#
loop_
_entity_poly.entity_id
_entity_poly.type
_entity_poly.pdbx_seq_one_letter_code
_entity_poly.pdbx_strand_id
1 'polypeptide(L)'
;MGVRHHFSQIHEKEVAEGLERVEILLDDGRYQAVLEGLEELLDYGVMKSELDEMIDETQETLKAQEDETKERLQAAITEYYDDVTGDTIYVPEGHSTQYVDIDRNQTSFYPRIVESGSISMFTIVAGFGQDDWVFFDSIIFNADGERFTWDLSYFDRQSEVGGGVFEWYILSELDIPTIMDDLELISSSDEVQVRFQGNGFRDYTLTENDKNKIRDMFDFYHLNEFEGISF
;
A
#
# COMPACT_ATOMS: atom_id res chain seq x y z
N MET A 1 33.79 46.46 -12.78
CA MET A 1 33.32 45.46 -13.76
C MET A 1 33.52 44.01 -13.33
N GLY A 2 34.24 43.68 -12.24
CA GLY A 2 34.55 42.29 -11.87
C GLY A 2 33.52 41.53 -11.02
N VAL A 3 32.58 42.20 -10.34
CA VAL A 3 31.68 41.52 -9.39
C VAL A 3 30.58 40.71 -10.09
N ARG A 4 29.98 41.22 -11.17
CA ARG A 4 28.93 40.50 -11.93
C ARG A 4 29.44 39.20 -12.58
N HIS A 5 30.71 39.15 -12.95
CA HIS A 5 31.27 37.97 -13.61
C HIS A 5 31.57 36.84 -12.61
N HIS A 6 31.91 37.19 -11.38
CA HIS A 6 32.18 36.22 -10.31
C HIS A 6 30.89 35.55 -9.80
N PHE A 7 29.77 36.30 -9.69
CA PHE A 7 28.47 35.74 -9.31
C PHE A 7 27.90 34.78 -10.37
N SER A 8 28.06 35.09 -11.67
CA SER A 8 27.65 34.19 -12.78
C SER A 8 28.34 32.83 -12.71
N GLN A 9 29.64 32.81 -12.42
CA GLN A 9 30.42 31.56 -12.34
C GLN A 9 30.07 30.70 -11.12
N ILE A 10 29.59 31.31 -10.03
CA ILE A 10 29.14 30.56 -8.86
C ILE A 10 27.83 29.85 -9.16
N HIS A 11 26.84 30.56 -9.74
CA HIS A 11 25.55 29.96 -10.11
C HIS A 11 25.72 28.88 -11.19
N GLU A 12 26.58 29.09 -12.19
CA GLU A 12 26.88 28.07 -13.21
C GLU A 12 27.43 26.77 -12.61
N LYS A 13 28.25 26.88 -11.55
CA LYS A 13 28.79 25.72 -10.85
C LYS A 13 27.72 25.01 -10.02
N GLU A 14 26.89 25.75 -9.30
CA GLU A 14 25.80 25.19 -8.48
C GLU A 14 24.77 24.48 -9.35
N VAL A 15 24.43 25.04 -10.51
CA VAL A 15 23.55 24.40 -11.49
C VAL A 15 24.16 23.11 -12.04
N ALA A 16 25.46 23.09 -12.35
CA ALA A 16 26.12 21.87 -12.82
C ALA A 16 26.13 20.75 -11.77
N GLU A 17 26.42 21.07 -10.50
CA GLU A 17 26.39 20.10 -9.40
C GLU A 17 24.96 19.62 -9.10
N GLY A 18 23.94 20.48 -9.25
CA GLY A 18 22.54 20.10 -9.08
C GLY A 18 22.04 19.20 -10.22
N LEU A 19 22.43 19.47 -11.46
CA LEU A 19 22.08 18.62 -12.61
C LEU A 19 22.66 17.20 -12.48
N GLU A 20 23.87 17.06 -11.94
CA GLU A 20 24.45 15.74 -11.65
C GLU A 20 23.60 14.96 -10.62
N ARG A 21 23.01 15.64 -9.64
CA ARG A 21 22.08 15.01 -8.68
C ARG A 21 20.74 14.65 -9.33
N VAL A 22 20.22 15.52 -10.18
CA VAL A 22 19.00 15.26 -10.96
C VAL A 22 19.17 14.03 -11.84
N GLU A 23 20.31 13.87 -12.51
CA GLU A 23 20.60 12.71 -13.35
C GLU A 23 20.59 11.40 -12.55
N ILE A 24 21.19 11.39 -11.35
CA ILE A 24 21.14 10.22 -10.45
C ILE A 24 19.70 9.90 -10.04
N LEU A 25 18.90 10.91 -9.69
CA LEU A 25 17.51 10.72 -9.28
C LEU A 25 16.64 10.24 -10.46
N LEU A 26 16.91 10.69 -11.67
CA LEU A 26 16.26 10.22 -12.90
C LEU A 26 16.58 8.75 -13.17
N ASP A 27 17.85 8.36 -13.05
CA ASP A 27 18.28 6.96 -13.20
C ASP A 27 17.64 6.05 -12.15
N ASP A 28 17.39 6.57 -10.95
CA ASP A 28 16.68 5.86 -9.86
C ASP A 28 15.14 5.92 -9.99
N GLY A 29 14.60 6.59 -11.02
CA GLY A 29 13.16 6.73 -11.24
C GLY A 29 12.43 7.60 -10.20
N ARG A 30 13.15 8.47 -9.48
CA ARG A 30 12.62 9.31 -8.39
C ARG A 30 12.08 10.64 -8.91
N TYR A 31 11.11 10.59 -9.82
CA TYR A 31 10.65 11.74 -10.60
C TYR A 31 10.13 12.93 -9.76
N GLN A 32 9.51 12.67 -8.61
CA GLN A 32 9.09 13.76 -7.72
C GLN A 32 10.28 14.54 -7.15
N ALA A 33 11.33 13.82 -6.73
CA ALA A 33 12.56 14.45 -6.23
C ALA A 33 13.36 15.12 -7.37
N VAL A 34 13.25 14.60 -8.60
CA VAL A 34 13.79 15.26 -9.80
C VAL A 34 13.11 16.59 -10.02
N LEU A 35 11.77 16.63 -9.99
CA LEU A 35 10.99 17.85 -10.18
C LEU A 35 11.37 18.91 -9.14
N GLU A 36 11.41 18.54 -7.86
CA GLU A 36 11.84 19.44 -6.77
C GLU A 36 13.26 19.98 -6.99
N GLY A 37 14.20 19.11 -7.41
CA GLY A 37 15.58 19.50 -7.70
C GLY A 37 15.68 20.46 -8.90
N LEU A 38 14.89 20.24 -9.95
CA LEU A 38 14.85 21.12 -11.13
C LEU A 38 14.22 22.49 -10.80
N GLU A 39 13.16 22.52 -9.99
CA GLU A 39 12.54 23.75 -9.51
C GLU A 39 13.50 24.58 -8.63
N GLU A 40 14.29 23.93 -7.77
CA GLU A 40 15.36 24.62 -7.02
C GLU A 40 16.41 25.22 -7.96
N LEU A 41 16.76 24.53 -9.04
CA LEU A 41 17.73 25.02 -10.01
C LEU A 41 17.24 26.24 -10.81
N LEU A 42 15.93 26.38 -11.04
CA LEU A 42 15.36 27.54 -11.72
C LEU A 42 15.65 28.86 -10.99
N ASP A 43 15.78 28.85 -9.67
CA ASP A 43 16.02 30.03 -8.85
C ASP A 43 17.37 30.71 -9.16
N TYR A 44 18.34 29.97 -9.69
CA TYR A 44 19.65 30.50 -10.08
C TYR A 44 19.59 31.32 -11.39
N GLY A 45 18.52 31.17 -12.18
CA GLY A 45 18.24 31.94 -13.39
C GLY A 45 19.16 31.64 -14.59
N VAL A 46 19.93 30.55 -14.52
CA VAL A 46 20.83 30.08 -15.59
C VAL A 46 20.20 28.87 -16.28
N MET A 47 20.36 28.73 -17.61
CA MET A 47 19.75 27.65 -18.42
C MET A 47 18.24 27.52 -18.24
N LYS A 48 17.55 28.64 -18.05
CA LYS A 48 16.12 28.64 -17.73
C LYS A 48 15.29 27.88 -18.76
N SER A 49 15.55 28.07 -20.05
CA SER A 49 14.81 27.37 -21.12
C SER A 49 14.97 25.86 -21.04
N GLU A 50 16.18 25.38 -20.80
CA GLU A 50 16.50 23.96 -20.71
C GLU A 50 15.91 23.35 -19.42
N LEU A 51 15.96 24.07 -18.30
CA LEU A 51 15.34 23.64 -17.04
C LEU A 51 13.81 23.63 -17.13
N ASP A 52 13.20 24.64 -17.75
CA ASP A 52 11.76 24.68 -18.00
C ASP A 52 11.32 23.45 -18.86
N GLU A 53 12.08 23.11 -19.91
CA GLU A 53 11.82 21.92 -20.74
C GLU A 53 11.94 20.61 -19.94
N MET A 54 12.99 20.46 -19.12
CA MET A 54 13.16 19.27 -18.27
C MET A 54 12.04 19.15 -17.21
N ILE A 55 11.55 20.27 -16.69
CA ILE A 55 10.43 20.29 -15.75
C ILE A 55 9.16 19.84 -16.44
N ASP A 56 8.84 20.39 -17.62
CA ASP A 56 7.68 20.00 -18.40
C ASP A 56 7.71 18.49 -18.72
N GLU A 57 8.85 17.95 -19.17
CA GLU A 57 9.03 16.51 -19.44
C GLU A 57 8.88 15.64 -18.18
N THR A 58 9.42 16.10 -17.04
CA THR A 58 9.32 15.38 -15.76
C THR A 58 7.88 15.38 -15.25
N GLN A 59 7.16 16.50 -15.40
CA GLN A 59 5.74 16.60 -15.03
C GLN A 59 4.87 15.71 -15.92
N GLU A 60 5.12 15.66 -17.23
CA GLU A 60 4.41 14.74 -18.14
C GLU A 60 4.67 13.28 -17.76
N THR A 61 5.90 12.94 -17.37
CA THR A 61 6.26 11.59 -16.92
C THR A 61 5.58 11.22 -15.61
N LEU A 62 5.60 12.11 -14.62
CA LEU A 62 4.90 11.91 -13.34
C LEU A 62 3.41 11.67 -13.55
N LYS A 63 2.77 12.53 -14.36
CA LYS A 63 1.36 12.38 -14.68
C LYS A 63 1.05 11.06 -15.38
N ALA A 64 1.90 10.62 -16.30
CA ALA A 64 1.73 9.32 -16.95
C ALA A 64 1.83 8.17 -15.94
N GLN A 65 2.75 8.23 -14.96
CA GLN A 65 2.87 7.24 -13.89
C GLN A 65 1.68 7.25 -12.94
N GLU A 66 1.15 8.44 -12.61
CA GLU A 66 -0.08 8.60 -11.83
C GLU A 66 -1.28 7.99 -12.56
N ASP A 67 -1.44 8.28 -13.85
CA ASP A 67 -2.50 7.73 -14.68
C ASP A 67 -2.39 6.19 -14.80
N GLU A 68 -1.19 5.65 -15.04
CA GLU A 68 -0.95 4.20 -15.06
C GLU A 68 -1.23 3.55 -13.69
N THR A 69 -0.85 4.21 -12.60
CA THR A 69 -1.13 3.74 -11.24
C THR A 69 -2.62 3.72 -10.98
N LYS A 70 -3.33 4.79 -11.33
CA LYS A 70 -4.78 4.91 -11.22
C LYS A 70 -5.50 3.81 -12.00
N GLU A 71 -5.10 3.57 -13.25
CA GLU A 71 -5.68 2.50 -14.07
C GLU A 71 -5.43 1.11 -13.48
N ARG A 72 -4.21 0.86 -12.99
CA ARG A 72 -3.87 -0.40 -12.29
C ARG A 72 -4.75 -0.60 -11.06
N LEU A 73 -4.89 0.42 -10.22
CA LEU A 73 -5.68 0.35 -8.98
C LEU A 73 -7.18 0.17 -9.27
N GLN A 74 -7.71 0.85 -10.28
CA GLN A 74 -9.09 0.63 -10.74
C GLN A 74 -9.35 -0.82 -11.18
N ALA A 75 -8.36 -1.48 -11.77
CA ALA A 75 -8.47 -2.87 -12.17
C ALA A 75 -8.27 -3.86 -11.00
N ALA A 76 -7.51 -3.46 -9.97
CA ALA A 76 -7.15 -4.31 -8.84
C ALA A 76 -8.17 -4.29 -7.69
N ILE A 77 -9.15 -3.39 -7.72
CA ILE A 77 -10.05 -3.11 -6.59
C ILE A 77 -11.52 -3.26 -7.01
N THR A 78 -12.32 -3.82 -6.11
CA THR A 78 -13.78 -3.87 -6.20
C THR A 78 -14.38 -2.98 -5.14
N GLU A 79 -15.29 -2.09 -5.54
CA GLU A 79 -15.96 -1.13 -4.67
C GLU A 79 -17.45 -1.45 -4.50
N TYR A 80 -18.01 -1.02 -3.37
CA TYR A 80 -19.46 -1.00 -3.13
C TYR A 80 -19.82 0.15 -2.21
N TYR A 81 -20.78 0.97 -2.65
CA TYR A 81 -21.40 2.01 -1.84
C TYR A 81 -22.72 1.51 -1.24
N ASP A 82 -22.82 1.55 0.09
CA ASP A 82 -24.05 1.25 0.85
C ASP A 82 -24.84 2.54 1.06
N ASP A 83 -25.99 2.66 0.38
CA ASP A 83 -26.85 3.84 0.46
C ASP A 83 -27.63 3.96 1.79
N VAL A 84 -27.66 2.91 2.60
CA VAL A 84 -28.31 2.88 3.91
C VAL A 84 -27.39 3.44 5.00
N THR A 85 -26.12 3.04 5.02
CA THR A 85 -25.14 3.51 6.01
C THR A 85 -24.34 4.72 5.51
N GLY A 86 -24.25 4.90 4.19
CA GLY A 86 -23.39 5.91 3.56
C GLY A 86 -21.92 5.50 3.52
N ASP A 87 -21.63 4.21 3.68
CA ASP A 87 -20.27 3.68 3.66
C ASP A 87 -19.86 3.24 2.26
N THR A 88 -18.58 3.41 1.92
CA THR A 88 -17.97 2.78 0.75
C THR A 88 -16.99 1.71 1.22
N ILE A 89 -17.09 0.51 0.63
CA ILE A 89 -16.23 -0.63 0.95
C ILE A 89 -15.39 -0.95 -0.27
N TYR A 90 -14.08 -1.04 -0.09
CA TYR A 90 -13.12 -1.45 -1.10
C TYR A 90 -12.43 -2.74 -0.68
N VAL A 91 -12.32 -3.68 -1.60
CA VAL A 91 -11.59 -4.95 -1.43
C VAL A 91 -10.80 -5.23 -2.70
N PRO A 92 -9.74 -6.06 -2.65
CA PRO A 92 -9.08 -6.51 -3.87
C PRO A 92 -10.06 -7.24 -4.80
N GLU A 93 -9.78 -7.17 -6.11
CA GLU A 93 -10.52 -7.90 -7.13
C GLU A 93 -10.63 -9.39 -6.79
N GLY A 94 -11.82 -9.93 -7.05
CA GLY A 94 -12.18 -11.30 -6.73
C GLY A 94 -12.71 -11.50 -5.31
N HIS A 95 -12.73 -10.48 -4.45
CA HIS A 95 -13.35 -10.55 -3.13
C HIS A 95 -14.74 -9.93 -3.05
N SER A 96 -15.56 -10.43 -2.14
CA SER A 96 -16.86 -9.82 -1.83
C SER A 96 -16.70 -8.54 -1.00
N THR A 97 -17.36 -7.46 -1.45
CA THR A 97 -17.48 -6.22 -0.68
C THR A 97 -18.48 -6.30 0.47
N GLN A 98 -19.42 -7.24 0.40
CA GLN A 98 -20.53 -7.36 1.36
C GLN A 98 -20.35 -8.48 2.38
N TYR A 99 -19.54 -9.49 2.06
CA TYR A 99 -19.35 -10.68 2.89
C TYR A 99 -17.87 -11.01 3.03
N VAL A 100 -17.51 -11.67 4.13
CA VAL A 100 -16.21 -12.34 4.24
C VAL A 100 -16.30 -13.65 3.46
N ASP A 101 -15.52 -13.76 2.39
CA ASP A 101 -15.54 -14.90 1.48
C ASP A 101 -14.42 -15.89 1.82
N ILE A 102 -14.76 -16.81 2.74
CA ILE A 102 -13.89 -17.90 3.14
C ILE A 102 -14.54 -19.21 2.69
N ASP A 103 -13.85 -19.92 1.80
CA ASP A 103 -14.27 -21.23 1.32
C ASP A 103 -13.73 -22.36 2.21
N ARG A 104 -14.45 -23.50 2.19
CA ARG A 104 -13.99 -24.70 2.91
C ARG A 104 -12.64 -25.17 2.34
N ASN A 105 -11.72 -25.47 3.24
CA ASN A 105 -10.34 -25.84 2.98
C ASN A 105 -9.46 -24.72 2.39
N GLN A 106 -9.93 -23.47 2.38
CA GLN A 106 -9.13 -22.32 1.96
C GLN A 106 -8.74 -21.45 3.17
N THR A 107 -7.69 -20.66 2.98
CA THR A 107 -7.26 -19.61 3.89
C THR A 107 -7.52 -18.28 3.18
N SER A 108 -8.05 -17.30 3.90
CA SER A 108 -8.20 -15.94 3.40
C SER A 108 -7.32 -15.01 4.22
N PHE A 109 -6.48 -14.24 3.54
CA PHE A 109 -5.68 -13.17 4.11
C PHE A 109 -5.66 -12.03 3.10
N TYR A 110 -6.53 -11.04 3.28
CA TYR A 110 -6.65 -9.94 2.33
C TYR A 110 -7.06 -8.63 3.01
N PRO A 111 -6.63 -7.49 2.47
CA PRO A 111 -7.02 -6.17 2.96
C PRO A 111 -8.45 -5.80 2.57
N ARG A 112 -9.06 -4.92 3.37
CA ARG A 112 -10.37 -4.29 3.14
C ARG A 112 -10.34 -2.88 3.69
N ILE A 113 -10.82 -1.92 2.92
CA ILE A 113 -10.96 -0.53 3.34
C ILE A 113 -12.45 -0.22 3.50
N VAL A 114 -12.80 0.42 4.60
CA VAL A 114 -14.15 0.96 4.82
C VAL A 114 -14.05 2.46 5.02
N GLU A 115 -14.69 3.21 4.13
CA GLU A 115 -14.83 4.65 4.21
C GLU A 115 -16.21 5.00 4.76
N SER A 116 -16.23 5.72 5.88
CA SER A 116 -17.43 6.22 6.56
C SER A 116 -17.29 7.73 6.79
N GLY A 117 -17.89 8.52 5.90
CA GLY A 117 -17.79 9.98 5.96
C GLY A 117 -16.37 10.47 5.67
N SER A 118 -15.68 10.99 6.69
CA SER A 118 -14.29 11.48 6.57
C SER A 118 -13.25 10.54 7.19
N ILE A 119 -13.66 9.33 7.54
CA ILE A 119 -12.79 8.32 8.15
C ILE A 119 -12.67 7.19 7.16
N SER A 120 -11.44 6.82 6.84
CA SER A 120 -11.12 5.57 6.15
C SER A 120 -10.47 4.63 7.16
N MET A 121 -10.82 3.35 7.12
CA MET A 121 -10.25 2.34 8.00
C MET A 121 -9.70 1.20 7.16
N PHE A 122 -8.37 1.04 7.18
CA PHE A 122 -7.70 -0.12 6.62
C PHE A 122 -7.83 -1.31 7.58
N THR A 123 -8.28 -2.45 7.05
CA THR A 123 -8.46 -3.68 7.83
C THR A 123 -7.93 -4.89 7.08
N ILE A 124 -7.60 -5.95 7.80
CA ILE A 124 -7.24 -7.26 7.25
C ILE A 124 -8.32 -8.27 7.63
N VAL A 125 -8.85 -8.95 6.64
CA VAL A 125 -9.60 -10.19 6.83
C VAL A 125 -8.61 -11.34 6.89
N ALA A 126 -8.51 -12.01 8.05
CA ALA A 126 -7.61 -13.13 8.28
C ALA A 126 -8.37 -14.32 8.86
N GLY A 127 -8.37 -15.44 8.15
CA GLY A 127 -9.09 -16.63 8.60
C GLY A 127 -8.99 -17.81 7.64
N PHE A 128 -9.78 -18.84 7.92
CA PHE A 128 -9.82 -20.05 7.12
C PHE A 128 -11.12 -20.83 7.30
N GLY A 129 -11.40 -21.69 6.31
CA GLY A 129 -12.41 -22.73 6.39
C GLY A 129 -11.74 -24.10 6.42
N GLN A 130 -12.17 -25.00 7.30
CA GLN A 130 -11.68 -26.37 7.37
C GLN A 130 -12.66 -27.32 8.07
N ASP A 131 -12.23 -28.53 8.41
CA ASP A 131 -13.10 -29.55 8.98
C ASP A 131 -13.23 -29.47 10.50
N ASP A 132 -12.14 -29.10 11.19
CA ASP A 132 -12.06 -29.07 12.64
C ASP A 132 -11.78 -27.66 13.17
N TRP A 133 -12.25 -27.40 14.39
CA TRP A 133 -11.94 -26.16 15.09
C TRP A 133 -10.45 -26.09 15.46
N VAL A 134 -9.81 -24.97 15.15
CA VAL A 134 -8.52 -24.61 15.76
C VAL A 134 -8.74 -23.73 16.97
N PHE A 135 -9.82 -22.94 17.01
CA PHE A 135 -10.03 -21.93 18.03
C PHE A 135 -8.86 -20.96 18.10
N PHE A 136 -8.41 -20.47 16.95
CA PHE A 136 -7.20 -19.66 16.91
C PHE A 136 -7.39 -18.34 17.65
N ASP A 137 -6.34 -17.94 18.35
CA ASP A 137 -6.23 -16.74 19.19
C ASP A 137 -4.93 -15.97 18.92
N SER A 138 -4.12 -16.44 17.97
CA SER A 138 -2.93 -15.75 17.50
C SER A 138 -2.64 -16.07 16.03
N ILE A 139 -2.00 -15.12 15.34
CA ILE A 139 -1.45 -15.33 14.01
C ILE A 139 0.05 -15.07 14.07
N ILE A 140 0.85 -16.08 13.74
CA ILE A 140 2.31 -16.03 13.77
C ILE A 140 2.81 -15.91 12.35
N PHE A 141 3.71 -14.96 12.10
CA PHE A 141 4.31 -14.73 10.80
C PHE A 141 5.78 -15.10 10.81
N ASN A 142 6.28 -15.51 9.66
CA ASN A 142 7.69 -15.64 9.34
C ASN A 142 7.91 -15.08 7.93
N ALA A 143 8.37 -13.84 7.85
CA ALA A 143 8.63 -13.11 6.63
C ALA A 143 10.16 -13.05 6.43
N ASP A 144 10.68 -13.84 5.49
CA ASP A 144 12.13 -13.97 5.23
C ASP A 144 13.01 -14.27 6.47
N GLY A 145 12.44 -14.94 7.47
CA GLY A 145 13.11 -15.28 8.72
C GLY A 145 12.83 -14.31 9.87
N GLU A 146 12.23 -13.15 9.59
CA GLU A 146 11.72 -12.23 10.61
C GLU A 146 10.36 -12.72 11.12
N ARG A 147 10.22 -12.81 12.45
CA ARG A 147 9.05 -13.40 13.10
C ARG A 147 8.38 -12.42 14.03
N PHE A 148 7.08 -12.29 13.86
CA PHE A 148 6.20 -11.49 14.71
C PHE A 148 4.87 -12.22 14.91
N THR A 149 4.06 -11.73 15.84
CA THR A 149 2.80 -12.37 16.24
C THR A 149 1.74 -11.33 16.51
N TRP A 150 0.55 -11.56 15.97
CA TRP A 150 -0.65 -10.83 16.30
C TRP A 150 -1.43 -11.63 17.34
N ASP A 151 -1.49 -11.14 18.57
CA ASP A 151 -2.32 -11.71 19.63
C ASP A 151 -3.75 -11.21 19.49
N LEU A 152 -4.72 -12.13 19.47
CA LEU A 152 -6.10 -11.83 19.12
C LEU A 152 -7.03 -12.06 20.31
N SER A 153 -7.96 -11.11 20.51
CA SER A 153 -8.99 -11.27 21.53
C SER A 153 -10.02 -12.31 21.09
N TYR A 154 -10.36 -13.23 22.00
CA TYR A 154 -11.35 -14.28 21.73
C TYR A 154 -12.71 -13.71 21.32
N PHE A 155 -13.08 -12.55 21.87
CA PHE A 155 -14.41 -11.96 21.65
C PHE A 155 -14.61 -11.37 20.27
N ASP A 156 -13.51 -11.09 19.57
CA ASP A 156 -13.54 -10.50 18.22
C ASP A 156 -13.57 -11.58 17.13
N ARG A 157 -13.31 -12.85 17.50
CA ARG A 157 -13.37 -13.97 16.57
C ARG A 157 -14.77 -14.14 16.02
N GLN A 158 -14.87 -14.11 14.70
CA GLN A 158 -16.05 -14.53 13.98
C GLN A 158 -15.93 -16.01 13.63
N SER A 159 -17.06 -16.71 13.64
CA SER A 159 -17.08 -18.12 13.28
C SER A 159 -18.43 -18.57 12.75
N GLU A 160 -18.40 -19.52 11.82
CA GLU A 160 -19.59 -20.13 11.25
C GLU A 160 -19.43 -21.64 11.11
N VAL A 161 -20.54 -22.37 11.15
CA VAL A 161 -20.60 -23.82 10.87
C VAL A 161 -21.58 -24.09 9.74
N GLY A 162 -21.07 -24.56 8.61
CA GLY A 162 -21.87 -24.77 7.39
C GLY A 162 -21.16 -25.67 6.38
N GLY A 163 -21.21 -26.99 6.58
CA GLY A 163 -20.45 -27.94 5.75
C GLY A 163 -18.94 -28.01 6.07
N GLY A 164 -18.49 -27.21 7.03
CA GLY A 164 -17.16 -27.10 7.62
C GLY A 164 -17.21 -26.12 8.80
N VAL A 165 -16.06 -25.87 9.41
CA VAL A 165 -15.81 -24.83 10.43
C VAL A 165 -15.08 -23.68 9.76
N PHE A 166 -15.57 -22.47 9.98
CA PHE A 166 -14.97 -21.24 9.50
C PHE A 166 -14.63 -20.37 10.69
N GLU A 167 -13.40 -19.86 10.73
CA GLU A 167 -12.91 -19.00 11.79
C GLU A 167 -12.16 -17.83 11.15
N TRP A 168 -12.48 -16.60 11.54
CA TRP A 168 -11.81 -15.41 11.01
C TRP A 168 -11.87 -14.22 11.94
N TYR A 169 -11.03 -13.24 11.63
CA TYR A 169 -10.99 -11.93 12.23
C TYR A 169 -11.00 -10.86 11.14
N ILE A 170 -11.49 -9.68 11.52
CA ILE A 170 -11.31 -8.44 10.76
C ILE A 170 -10.48 -7.54 11.69
N LEU A 171 -9.23 -7.29 11.32
CA LEU A 171 -8.23 -6.66 12.17
C LEU A 171 -7.86 -5.28 11.63
N SER A 172 -7.73 -4.31 12.52
CA SER A 172 -7.31 -2.93 12.23
C SER A 172 -6.15 -2.52 13.13
N GLU A 173 -5.66 -1.29 12.98
CA GLU A 173 -4.69 -0.69 13.92
C GLU A 173 -5.21 -0.61 15.37
N LEU A 174 -6.52 -0.60 15.57
CA LEU A 174 -7.11 -0.63 16.91
C LEU A 174 -6.89 -1.98 17.60
N ASP A 175 -6.82 -3.06 16.82
CA ASP A 175 -6.61 -4.42 17.30
C ASP A 175 -5.11 -4.71 17.39
N ILE A 176 -4.37 -4.35 16.33
CA ILE A 176 -2.94 -4.61 16.16
C ILE A 176 -2.26 -3.28 15.79
N PRO A 177 -1.67 -2.55 16.75
CA PRO A 177 -1.08 -1.23 16.50
C PRO A 177 0.06 -1.20 15.47
N THR A 178 0.69 -2.34 15.19
CA THR A 178 1.77 -2.49 14.21
C THR A 178 1.31 -3.00 12.84
N ILE A 179 -0.01 -3.14 12.62
CA ILE A 179 -0.53 -3.86 11.45
C ILE A 179 -0.03 -3.28 10.12
N MET A 180 0.11 -1.95 10.01
CA MET A 180 0.59 -1.31 8.79
C MET A 180 2.07 -1.63 8.51
N ASP A 181 2.93 -1.45 9.52
CA ASP A 181 4.36 -1.78 9.42
C ASP A 181 4.58 -3.29 9.11
N ASP A 182 3.81 -4.15 9.79
CA ASP A 182 3.88 -5.60 9.61
C ASP A 182 3.44 -6.02 8.20
N LEU A 183 2.42 -5.38 7.65
CA LEU A 183 1.95 -5.60 6.28
C LEU A 183 2.92 -5.05 5.23
N GLU A 184 3.60 -3.94 5.50
CA GLU A 184 4.68 -3.44 4.64
C GLU A 184 5.82 -4.47 4.56
N LEU A 185 6.24 -5.02 5.70
CA LEU A 185 7.21 -6.12 5.76
C LEU A 185 6.71 -7.36 5.00
N ILE A 186 5.47 -7.80 5.25
CA ILE A 186 4.87 -8.95 4.55
C ILE A 186 4.88 -8.74 3.04
N SER A 187 4.46 -7.56 2.60
CA SER A 187 4.32 -7.26 1.20
C SER A 187 5.68 -7.09 0.52
N SER A 188 6.74 -6.65 1.21
CA SER A 188 8.08 -6.52 0.62
C SER A 188 8.92 -7.81 0.65
N SER A 189 8.52 -8.80 1.45
CA SER A 189 9.24 -10.06 1.62
C SER A 189 9.13 -11.02 0.43
N ASP A 190 10.16 -11.83 0.21
CA ASP A 190 10.19 -12.88 -0.80
C ASP A 190 9.27 -14.05 -0.42
N GLU A 191 9.44 -14.59 0.79
CA GLU A 191 8.65 -15.70 1.33
C GLU A 191 7.99 -15.34 2.68
N VAL A 192 6.68 -15.54 2.76
CA VAL A 192 5.92 -15.33 4.01
C VAL A 192 5.12 -16.58 4.37
N GLN A 193 5.43 -17.14 5.54
CA GLN A 193 4.67 -18.22 6.16
C GLN A 193 3.81 -17.65 7.29
N VAL A 194 2.55 -18.05 7.32
CA VAL A 194 1.54 -17.63 8.30
C VAL A 194 1.02 -18.87 9.02
N ARG A 195 0.92 -18.79 10.34
CA ARG A 195 0.29 -19.80 11.18
C ARG A 195 -0.84 -19.19 11.99
N PHE A 196 -2.05 -19.68 11.76
CA PHE A 196 -3.18 -19.44 12.65
C PHE A 196 -3.10 -20.44 13.81
N GLN A 197 -2.82 -19.96 15.01
CA GLN A 197 -2.50 -20.78 16.18
C GLN A 197 -3.61 -20.69 17.24
N GLY A 198 -4.01 -21.85 17.78
CA GLY A 198 -4.94 -21.98 18.89
C GLY A 198 -4.78 -23.34 19.58
N ASN A 199 -5.89 -24.05 19.80
CA ASN A 199 -5.89 -25.44 20.27
C ASN A 199 -5.28 -26.41 19.23
N GLY A 200 -5.40 -26.04 17.95
CA GLY A 200 -4.68 -26.65 16.83
C GLY A 200 -3.83 -25.60 16.11
N PHE A 201 -3.56 -25.82 14.84
CA PHE A 201 -3.02 -24.77 13.98
C PHE A 201 -3.41 -25.00 12.52
N ARG A 202 -3.31 -23.94 11.73
CA ARG A 202 -3.35 -24.00 10.27
C ARG A 202 -2.23 -23.14 9.69
N ASP A 203 -1.46 -23.72 8.78
CA ASP A 203 -0.38 -23.02 8.09
C ASP A 203 -0.83 -22.58 6.69
N TYR A 204 -0.32 -21.44 6.25
CA TYR A 204 -0.53 -20.90 4.93
C TYR A 204 0.72 -20.15 4.46
N THR A 205 1.11 -20.35 3.21
CA THR A 205 2.16 -19.54 2.57
C THR A 205 1.46 -18.46 1.78
N LEU A 206 1.73 -17.19 2.07
CA LEU A 206 1.18 -16.10 1.25
C LEU A 206 1.76 -16.20 -0.16
N THR A 207 0.88 -16.16 -1.14
CA THR A 207 1.28 -16.16 -2.54
C THR A 207 1.73 -14.77 -2.97
N GLU A 208 2.42 -14.67 -4.11
CA GLU A 208 2.73 -13.36 -4.69
C GLU A 208 1.47 -12.55 -5.00
N ASN A 209 0.37 -13.24 -5.35
CA ASN A 209 -0.91 -12.58 -5.56
C ASN A 209 -1.47 -11.99 -4.27
N ASP A 210 -1.36 -12.68 -3.13
CA ASP A 210 -1.79 -12.15 -1.83
C ASP A 210 -0.97 -10.90 -1.46
N LYS A 211 0.35 -10.96 -1.65
CA LYS A 211 1.24 -9.81 -1.41
C LYS A 211 0.93 -8.64 -2.35
N ASN A 212 0.68 -8.88 -3.64
CA ASN A 212 0.26 -7.84 -4.58
C ASN A 212 -1.05 -7.16 -4.16
N LYS A 213 -2.06 -7.94 -3.75
CA LYS A 213 -3.33 -7.39 -3.24
C LYS A 213 -3.13 -6.47 -2.04
N ILE A 214 -2.18 -6.78 -1.15
CA ILE A 214 -1.79 -5.91 -0.03
C ILE A 214 -1.15 -4.62 -0.54
N ARG A 215 -0.19 -4.71 -1.47
CA ARG A 215 0.49 -3.54 -2.07
C ARG A 215 -0.51 -2.62 -2.79
N ASP A 216 -1.36 -3.18 -3.66
CA ASP A 216 -2.36 -2.42 -4.42
C ASP A 216 -3.33 -1.68 -3.49
N MET A 217 -3.78 -2.33 -2.42
CA MET A 217 -4.67 -1.69 -1.46
C MET A 217 -3.98 -0.66 -0.58
N PHE A 218 -2.68 -0.80 -0.30
CA PHE A 218 -1.89 0.25 0.33
C PHE A 218 -1.74 1.48 -0.57
N ASP A 219 -1.36 1.28 -1.82
CA ASP A 219 -1.24 2.37 -2.78
C ASP A 219 -2.56 3.15 -2.87
N PHE A 220 -3.69 2.42 -2.96
CA PHE A 220 -5.02 3.01 -2.98
C PHE A 220 -5.38 3.76 -1.69
N TYR A 221 -5.10 3.15 -0.53
CA TYR A 221 -5.39 3.78 0.77
C TYR A 221 -4.65 5.11 0.94
N HIS A 222 -3.35 5.13 0.62
CA HIS A 222 -2.55 6.35 0.68
C HIS A 222 -3.01 7.38 -0.36
N LEU A 223 -3.26 6.97 -1.60
CA LEU A 223 -3.73 7.89 -2.63
C LEU A 223 -5.05 8.56 -2.24
N ASN A 224 -6.01 7.80 -1.70
CA ASN A 224 -7.29 8.37 -1.24
C ASN A 224 -7.15 9.26 -0.01
N GLU A 225 -6.32 8.90 0.98
CA GLU A 225 -6.10 9.74 2.17
C GLU A 225 -5.39 11.06 1.84
N PHE A 226 -4.39 11.04 0.95
CA PHE A 226 -3.56 12.21 0.67
C PHE A 226 -4.10 13.08 -0.47
N GLU A 227 -4.80 12.51 -1.44
CA GLU A 227 -5.26 13.23 -2.64
C GLU A 227 -6.78 13.35 -2.76
N GLY A 228 -7.55 12.66 -1.90
CA GLY A 228 -9.01 12.73 -1.89
C GLY A 228 -9.64 12.26 -3.20
N ILE A 229 -9.03 11.27 -3.85
CA ILE A 229 -9.47 10.77 -5.15
C ILE A 229 -10.68 9.84 -4.97
N SER A 230 -11.77 10.12 -5.68
CA SER A 230 -12.82 9.13 -5.94
C SER A 230 -12.63 8.58 -7.35
N PHE A 231 -12.73 7.26 -7.51
CA PHE A 231 -12.64 6.61 -8.81
C PHE A 231 -14.00 6.57 -9.53
#